data_AF-A0A7Y2P1W9-F1
#
_entry.id   AF-A0A7Y2P1W9-F1
#
_cell.length_a   1.000
_cell.length_b   1.000
_cell.length_c   1.000
_cell.angle_alpha   90.00
_cell.angle_beta   90.00
_cell.angle_gamma   90.00
#
_symmetry.space_group_name_H-M   'P 1'
#
loop_
_entity.id
_entity.type
_entity.pdbx_description
1 polymer ?
#
loop_
_entity_poly.entity_id
_entity_poly.type
_entity_poly.pdbx_seq_one_letter_code
_entity_poly.pdbx_strand_id
1 'polypeptide(L)'
;MTAKVSIIASLMLVTFFVAQPGSAQSHNDTSMLLITFSEPMSRDGIFDINNYEVLANENIPIKIYKVGVVENETAVVLYIEKIYEWETYIIKVSNLKDLAGNTINYNKNFASIDLQKSVMLGKE
;
A
#
# COMPACT_ATOMS: atom_id res chain seq x y z
N MET A 1 -51.05 -40.55 -50.09
CA MET A 1 -49.65 -40.89 -49.75
C MET A 1 -48.88 -39.60 -49.62
N THR A 2 -48.51 -39.21 -48.40
CA THR A 2 -47.62 -38.08 -48.16
C THR A 2 -46.71 -38.48 -47.00
N ALA A 3 -45.42 -38.54 -47.28
CA ALA A 3 -44.39 -39.03 -46.37
C ALA A 3 -44.24 -38.09 -45.17
N LYS A 4 -44.08 -38.69 -43.99
CA LYS A 4 -43.73 -38.02 -42.73
C LYS A 4 -42.26 -37.61 -42.80
N VAL A 5 -41.95 -36.33 -42.60
CA VAL A 5 -40.61 -35.87 -42.23
C VAL A 5 -40.65 -35.49 -40.76
N SER A 6 -40.00 -36.31 -39.93
CA SER A 6 -39.79 -36.04 -38.51
C SER A 6 -38.50 -35.24 -38.37
N ILE A 7 -38.60 -33.97 -37.98
CA ILE A 7 -37.44 -33.19 -37.52
C ILE A 7 -37.32 -33.42 -36.02
N ILE A 8 -36.35 -34.23 -35.63
CA ILE A 8 -35.96 -34.38 -34.23
C ILE A 8 -35.17 -33.12 -33.85
N ALA A 9 -35.79 -32.24 -33.07
CA ALA A 9 -35.11 -31.10 -32.47
C ALA A 9 -34.10 -31.62 -31.44
N SER A 10 -32.82 -31.59 -31.80
CA SER A 10 -31.73 -31.92 -30.88
C SER A 10 -31.54 -30.74 -29.91
N LEU A 11 -31.83 -30.96 -28.63
CA LEU A 11 -31.60 -30.02 -27.55
C LEU A 11 -30.09 -29.95 -27.26
N MET A 12 -29.37 -29.10 -27.98
CA MET A 12 -28.00 -28.72 -27.62
C MET A 12 -28.07 -27.78 -26.40
N LEU A 13 -27.83 -28.33 -25.22
CA LEU A 13 -27.60 -27.56 -24.00
C LEU A 13 -26.26 -26.83 -24.16
N VAL A 14 -26.30 -25.58 -24.66
CA VAL A 14 -25.11 -24.72 -24.65
C VAL A 14 -24.92 -24.25 -23.22
N THR A 15 -24.03 -24.92 -22.49
CA THR A 15 -23.56 -24.42 -21.21
C THR A 15 -22.69 -23.19 -21.49
N PHE A 16 -23.27 -22.01 -21.26
CA PHE A 16 -22.50 -20.79 -21.10
C PHE A 16 -21.65 -20.94 -19.83
N PHE A 17 -20.43 -21.44 -19.95
CA PHE A 17 -19.38 -21.01 -19.03
C PHE A 17 -19.03 -19.59 -19.44
N VAL A 18 -19.82 -18.62 -18.98
CA VAL A 18 -19.23 -17.31 -18.70
C VAL A 18 -18.23 -17.61 -17.60
N ALA A 19 -16.96 -17.75 -17.97
CA ALA A 19 -15.89 -17.50 -17.04
C ALA A 19 -16.14 -16.07 -16.57
N GLN A 20 -16.82 -15.95 -15.43
CA GLN A 20 -16.77 -14.72 -14.66
C GLN A 20 -15.27 -14.44 -14.56
N PRO A 21 -14.78 -13.25 -14.96
CA PRO A 21 -13.46 -12.85 -14.51
C PRO A 21 -13.57 -12.93 -12.99
N GLY A 22 -13.01 -14.00 -12.42
CA GLY A 22 -12.91 -14.15 -11.00
C GLY A 22 -12.32 -12.83 -10.54
N SER A 23 -13.02 -12.17 -9.62
CA SER A 23 -12.47 -11.02 -8.94
C SER A 23 -11.08 -11.44 -8.50
N ALA A 24 -10.06 -11.01 -9.24
CA ALA A 24 -8.71 -10.99 -8.73
C ALA A 24 -8.77 -9.91 -7.67
N GLN A 25 -9.33 -10.25 -6.51
CA GLN A 25 -9.07 -9.52 -5.28
C GLN A 25 -7.59 -9.70 -5.07
N SER A 26 -6.83 -8.76 -5.63
CA SER A 26 -5.53 -8.40 -5.11
C SER A 26 -5.82 -7.85 -3.72
N HIS A 27 -6.03 -8.72 -2.74
CA HIS A 27 -5.77 -8.37 -1.37
C HIS A 27 -4.25 -8.29 -1.26
N ASN A 28 -3.70 -7.21 -1.82
CA ASN A 28 -2.39 -6.77 -1.38
C ASN A 28 -2.65 -6.41 0.07
N ASP A 29 -2.29 -7.31 0.99
CA ASP A 29 -2.18 -6.94 2.38
C ASP A 29 -1.23 -5.73 2.42
N THR A 30 -1.78 -4.54 2.60
CA THR A 30 -1.02 -3.30 2.71
C THR A 30 -1.11 -2.77 4.11
N SER A 31 0.02 -2.34 4.64
CA SER A 31 0.07 -1.59 5.89
C SER A 31 0.13 -0.10 5.60
N MET A 32 -0.22 0.72 6.61
CA MET A 32 -0.18 2.17 6.52
C MET A 32 0.83 2.72 7.54
N LEU A 33 1.71 3.60 7.09
CA LEU A 33 2.59 4.38 7.95
C LEU A 33 2.17 5.85 7.90
N LEU A 34 1.85 6.43 9.05
CA LEU A 34 1.62 7.86 9.21
C LEU A 34 2.94 8.55 9.56
N ILE A 35 3.37 9.48 8.72
CA ILE A 35 4.57 10.29 8.94
C ILE A 35 4.11 11.73 9.16
N THR A 36 4.54 12.34 10.26
CA THR A 36 4.25 13.74 10.59
C THR A 36 5.48 14.61 10.40
N PHE A 37 5.28 15.82 9.90
CA PHE A 37 6.30 16.85 9.73
C PHE A 37 6.11 17.95 10.78
N SER A 38 7.19 18.62 11.14
CA SER A 38 7.15 19.74 12.10
C SER A 38 6.51 21.01 11.53
N GLU A 39 6.36 21.08 10.21
CA GLU A 39 5.78 22.21 9.48
C GLU A 39 5.07 21.72 8.22
N PRO A 40 4.17 22.52 7.62
CA PRO A 40 3.52 22.17 6.36
C PRO A 40 4.53 22.03 5.22
N MET A 41 4.40 20.95 4.46
CA MET A 41 5.26 20.65 3.31
C MET A 41 4.64 21.14 2.00
N SER A 42 5.48 21.55 1.05
CA SER A 42 5.05 21.86 -0.32
C SER A 42 4.44 20.62 -0.99
N ARG A 43 3.44 20.84 -1.84
CA ARG A 43 2.87 19.77 -2.69
C ARG A 43 3.83 19.30 -3.79
N ASP A 44 4.89 20.07 -4.06
CA ASP A 44 5.92 19.67 -5.00
C ASP A 44 6.75 18.52 -4.40
N GLY A 45 6.59 17.33 -4.98
CA GLY A 45 7.34 16.13 -4.58
C GLY A 45 6.76 15.34 -3.40
N ILE A 46 5.82 15.88 -2.61
CA ILE A 46 5.23 15.18 -1.45
C ILE A 46 4.43 13.92 -1.84
N PHE A 47 3.99 13.81 -3.10
CA PHE A 47 3.30 12.63 -3.61
C PHE A 47 4.23 11.65 -4.33
N ASP A 48 5.50 12.03 -4.54
CA ASP A 48 6.46 11.19 -5.25
C ASP A 48 7.01 10.13 -4.31
N ILE A 49 6.70 8.87 -4.60
CA ILE A 49 7.17 7.71 -3.85
C ILE A 49 8.70 7.68 -3.76
N ASN A 50 9.41 8.19 -4.78
CA ASN A 50 10.89 8.17 -4.80
C ASN A 50 11.52 9.11 -3.75
N ASN A 51 10.72 9.98 -3.13
CA ASN A 51 11.17 10.82 -2.02
C ASN A 51 11.10 10.11 -0.66
N TYR A 52 10.64 8.87 -0.63
CA TYR A 52 10.47 8.07 0.58
C TYR A 52 11.20 6.73 0.46
N GLU A 53 11.88 6.32 1.53
CA GLU A 53 12.48 5.00 1.68
C GLU A 53 11.98 4.40 2.99
N VAL A 54 11.56 3.13 2.94
CA VAL A 54 11.19 2.37 4.13
C VAL A 54 12.05 1.11 4.15
N LEU A 55 12.75 0.88 5.27
CA LEU A 55 13.62 -0.27 5.47
C LEU A 55 13.14 -1.04 6.71
N ALA A 56 12.94 -2.36 6.58
CA ALA A 56 12.79 -3.25 7.72
C ALA A 56 14.15 -3.83 8.14
N ASN A 57 14.31 -4.09 9.44
CA ASN A 57 15.50 -4.71 10.03
C ASN A 57 16.80 -4.06 9.53
N GLU A 58 16.79 -2.72 9.49
CA GLU A 58 17.87 -1.81 9.08
C GLU A 58 18.20 -1.76 7.57
N ASN A 59 17.93 -2.80 6.79
CA ASN A 59 18.42 -2.86 5.40
C ASN A 59 17.51 -3.53 4.37
N ILE A 60 16.34 -4.03 4.75
CA ILE A 60 15.41 -4.72 3.84
C ILE A 60 14.46 -3.68 3.25
N PRO A 61 14.51 -3.38 1.94
CA PRO A 61 13.63 -2.38 1.35
C PRO A 61 12.18 -2.87 1.32
N ILE A 62 11.29 -2.02 1.85
CA ILE A 62 9.85 -2.23 1.91
C ILE A 62 9.20 -1.47 0.75
N LYS A 63 8.39 -2.17 -0.04
CA LYS A 63 7.73 -1.55 -1.19
C LYS A 63 6.67 -0.53 -0.76
N ILE A 64 6.72 0.65 -1.37
CA ILE A 64 5.71 1.70 -1.23
C ILE A 64 4.81 1.69 -2.47
N TYR A 65 3.50 1.59 -2.28
CA TYR A 65 2.52 1.56 -3.36
C TYR A 65 1.90 2.92 -3.66
N LYS A 66 1.72 3.74 -2.62
CA LYS A 66 1.03 5.02 -2.72
C LYS A 66 1.42 5.95 -1.57
N VAL A 67 1.43 7.24 -1.85
CA VAL A 67 1.49 8.31 -0.84
C VAL A 67 0.14 9.04 -0.83
N GLY A 68 -0.46 9.16 0.36
CA GLY A 68 -1.56 10.07 0.64
C GLY A 68 -1.07 11.26 1.45
N VAL A 69 -1.71 12.41 1.32
CA VAL A 69 -1.43 13.61 2.12
C VAL A 69 -2.63 13.91 3.00
N VAL A 70 -2.38 14.20 4.27
CA VAL A 70 -3.41 14.63 5.23
C VAL A 70 -3.63 16.14 5.08
N GLU A 71 -4.81 16.64 5.45
CA GLU A 71 -5.13 18.07 5.42
C GLU A 71 -4.04 18.93 6.10
N ASN A 72 -3.79 20.12 5.53
CA ASN A 72 -2.74 21.07 5.92
C ASN A 72 -1.30 20.62 5.67
N GLU A 73 -1.09 19.52 4.92
CA GLU A 73 0.22 19.10 4.41
C GLU A 73 1.28 18.84 5.51
N THR A 74 0.84 18.61 6.75
CA THR A 74 1.71 18.32 7.91
C THR A 74 1.93 16.82 8.11
N ALA A 75 1.27 15.97 7.33
CA ALA A 75 1.45 14.53 7.42
C ALA A 75 1.19 13.83 6.08
N VAL A 76 1.85 12.69 5.90
CA VAL A 76 1.61 11.76 4.80
C VAL A 76 1.29 10.36 5.33
N VAL A 77 0.50 9.63 4.55
CA VAL A 77 0.21 8.21 4.75
C VAL A 77 0.89 7.43 3.64
N LEU A 78 1.89 6.62 3.99
CA LEU A 78 2.48 5.66 3.06
C LEU A 78 1.68 4.37 3.10
N TYR A 79 1.21 3.93 1.95
CA TYR A 79 0.63 2.60 1.76
C TYR A 79 1.76 1.69 1.30
N ILE A 80 2.13 0.74 2.15
CA ILE A 80 3.31 -0.11 1.95
C ILE A 80 2.92 -1.59 1.93
N GLU A 81 3.85 -2.45 1.56
CA GLU A 81 3.70 -3.89 1.82
C GLU A 81 3.43 -4.18 3.30
N LYS A 82 2.80 -5.33 3.55
CA LYS A 82 2.42 -5.75 4.87
C LYS A 82 3.60 -5.67 5.84
N ILE A 83 3.42 -4.93 6.92
CA ILE A 83 4.34 -4.91 8.06
C ILE A 83 4.16 -6.21 8.85
N TYR A 84 5.27 -6.80 9.26
CA TYR A 84 5.31 -7.97 10.15
C TYR A 84 5.62 -7.57 11.58
N GLU A 85 5.07 -8.31 12.54
CA GLU A 85 5.41 -8.15 13.95
C GLU A 85 6.91 -8.41 14.17
N TRP A 86 7.47 -7.76 15.20
CA TRP A 86 8.87 -7.90 15.64
C TRP A 86 9.93 -7.29 14.72
N GLU A 87 9.53 -6.66 13.62
CA GLU A 87 10.43 -5.89 12.77
C GLU A 87 10.62 -4.45 13.28
N THR A 88 11.83 -3.92 13.07
CA THR A 88 12.12 -2.49 13.22
C THR A 88 12.09 -1.82 11.85
N TYR A 89 11.42 -0.68 11.76
CA TYR A 89 11.30 0.08 10.52
C TYR A 89 12.04 1.40 10.60
N ILE A 90 12.86 1.69 9.59
CA ILE A 90 13.49 2.99 9.36
C ILE A 90 12.81 3.62 8.17
N ILE A 91 12.31 4.83 8.37
CA ILE A 91 11.74 5.66 7.31
C ILE A 91 12.72 6.78 7.03
N LYS A 92 13.06 7.01 5.77
CA LYS A 92 13.84 8.18 5.32
C LYS A 92 13.05 8.97 4.30
N VAL A 93 13.15 10.29 4.39
CA VAL A 93 12.48 11.23 3.51
C VAL A 93 13.54 12.10 2.83
N SER A 94 13.42 12.38 1.55
CA SER A 94 14.40 13.18 0.82
C SER A 94 13.73 14.13 -0.15
N ASN A 95 14.44 15.18 -0.56
CA ASN A 95 14.03 16.12 -1.61
C ASN A 95 12.66 16.83 -1.41
N LEU A 96 12.07 16.76 -0.21
CA LEU A 96 10.88 17.53 0.13
C LEU A 96 11.25 18.94 0.56
N LYS A 97 10.33 19.88 0.32
CA LYS A 97 10.47 21.28 0.72
C LYS A 97 9.31 21.72 1.61
N ASP A 98 9.55 22.64 2.52
CA ASP A 98 8.48 23.37 3.21
C ASP A 98 7.80 24.39 2.26
N LEU A 99 6.79 25.10 2.77
CA LEU A 99 6.10 26.16 2.02
C LEU A 99 6.99 27.38 1.72
N ALA A 100 8.11 27.56 2.42
CA ALA A 100 9.09 28.61 2.17
C ALA A 100 10.17 28.18 1.15
N GLY A 101 10.15 26.92 0.70
CA GLY A 101 11.11 26.35 -0.24
C GLY A 101 12.38 25.79 0.41
N ASN A 102 12.47 25.76 1.74
CA ASN A 102 13.59 25.12 2.44
C ASN A 102 13.49 23.61 2.28
N THR A 103 14.60 22.98 1.90
CA THR A 103 14.65 21.52 1.75
C THR A 103 14.74 20.85 3.12
N ILE A 104 14.07 19.71 3.28
CA ILE A 104 14.11 18.91 4.50
C ILE A 104 15.56 18.65 4.93
N ASN A 105 15.83 18.84 6.22
CA ASN A 105 17.17 18.70 6.76
C ASN A 105 17.59 17.23 6.76
N TYR A 106 18.68 16.89 6.05
CA TYR A 106 19.18 15.52 5.94
C TYR A 106 19.50 14.85 7.29
N ASN A 107 19.82 15.62 8.34
CA ASN A 107 20.10 15.08 9.67
C ASN A 107 18.84 14.77 10.48
N LYS A 108 17.66 15.19 10.00
CA LYS A 108 16.36 15.08 10.70
C LYS A 108 15.26 14.54 9.78
N ASN A 109 15.65 13.83 8.73
CA ASN A 109 14.75 13.33 7.71
C ASN A 109 14.36 11.86 7.91
N PHE A 110 14.64 11.28 9.07
CA PHE A 110 14.38 9.88 9.36
C PHE A 110 13.64 9.67 10.68
N ALA A 111 12.88 8.58 10.72
CA ALA A 111 12.21 8.07 11.92
C ALA A 111 12.48 6.58 12.04
N SER A 112 12.60 6.08 13.28
CA SER A 112 12.70 4.65 13.58
C SER A 112 11.52 4.23 14.43
N ILE A 113 10.88 3.13 14.07
CA ILE A 113 9.73 2.55 14.76
C ILE A 113 10.06 1.10 15.10
N ASP A 114 9.97 0.76 16.38
CA ASP A 114 10.06 -0.60 16.88
C ASP A 114 8.66 -1.07 17.31
N LEU A 115 8.13 -2.10 16.64
CA LEU A 115 6.80 -2.63 16.91
C LEU A 115 6.78 -3.72 18.01
N GLN A 116 7.86 -3.92 18.76
CA GLN A 116 8.00 -4.93 19.83
C GLN A 116 7.06 -4.80 21.05
N LYS A 117 6.07 -3.90 21.09
CA LYS A 117 5.27 -3.66 22.31
C LYS A 117 3.95 -4.42 22.39
N SER A 118 4.04 -5.72 22.63
CA SER A 118 3.10 -6.46 23.48
C SER A 118 3.82 -7.53 24.28
N VAL A 119 4.60 -7.10 25.28
CA VAL A 119 5.14 -8.01 26.30
C VAL A 119 3.99 -8.44 27.21
N MET A 120 3.47 -9.66 27.02
CA MET A 120 2.61 -10.31 28.00
C MET A 120 3.49 -10.80 29.16
N LEU A 121 3.57 -10.03 30.25
CA LEU A 121 4.19 -10.49 31.50
C LEU A 121 3.24 -11.49 32.18
N GLY A 122 3.53 -12.79 32.04
CA GLY A 122 2.98 -13.83 32.90
C GLY A 122 3.73 -13.86 34.22
N LYS A 123 3.00 -13.84 35.34
CA LYS A 123 3.55 -14.05 36.69
C LYS A 123 3.87 -15.53 36.89
N GLU A 124 5.01 -15.83 37.51
CA GLU A 124 5.17 -17.06 38.31
C GLU A 124 4.36 -16.96 39.61
#